data_AF-A0A851FKA3-F1
#
_entry.id   AF-A0A851FKA3-F1
#
_cell.length_a   1.000
_cell.length_b   1.000
_cell.length_c   1.000
_cell.angle_alpha   90.00
_cell.angle_beta   90.00
_cell.angle_gamma   90.00
#
_symmetry.space_group_name_H-M   'P 1'
#
loop_
_entity.id
_entity.type
_entity.pdbx_description
1 polymer ?
#
loop_
_entity_poly.entity_id
_entity_poly.type
_entity_poly.pdbx_seq_one_letter_code
_entity_poly.pdbx_strand_id
1 'polypeptide(L)'
;MLQISRMLTKLFQRARLEKPGQVDPRAAEFTLSLLIAMYDRSGTGFVKIRSAAAALIALSGDTLLAKYRAFFQFYAVPDGKVALITCSALRSLLTDLNQIPAIVGESCTLSCVETATHDCFHGVLTSTIVEEKFLSWLRSEPAVLLWLPTCYRLSATEMVSHRARCR
;
A
#
# COMPACT_ATOMS: atom_id res chain seq x y z
N MET A 1 -2.74 1.29 -19.32
CA MET A 1 -1.41 0.67 -19.10
C MET A 1 -0.20 1.55 -19.43
N LEU A 2 -0.09 2.16 -20.61
CA LEU A 2 1.07 2.96 -21.04
C LEU A 2 1.49 4.09 -20.06
N GLN A 3 0.52 4.74 -19.43
CA GLN A 3 0.80 5.80 -18.45
C GLN A 3 1.56 5.28 -17.22
N ILE A 4 1.14 4.14 -16.66
CA ILE A 4 1.80 3.53 -15.48
C ILE A 4 3.21 3.09 -15.86
N SER A 5 3.38 2.43 -17.01
CA SER A 5 4.70 2.06 -17.53
C SER A 5 5.64 3.27 -17.59
N ARG A 6 5.22 4.38 -18.20
CA ARG A 6 6.01 5.62 -18.28
C ARG A 6 6.36 6.20 -16.91
N MET A 7 5.43 6.14 -15.94
CA MET A 7 5.68 6.60 -14.56
C MET A 7 6.71 5.73 -13.86
N LEU A 8 6.60 4.41 -13.98
CA LEU A 8 7.56 3.46 -13.42
C LEU A 8 8.95 3.64 -14.02
N THR A 9 9.07 3.82 -15.33
CA THR A 9 10.36 4.10 -15.98
C THR A 9 11.03 5.33 -15.37
N LYS A 10 10.28 6.43 -15.20
CA LYS A 10 10.81 7.66 -14.58
C LYS A 10 11.21 7.44 -13.12
N LEU A 11 10.39 6.70 -12.37
CA LEU A 11 10.66 6.38 -10.96
C LEU A 11 11.96 5.58 -10.81
N PHE A 12 12.11 4.49 -11.56
CA PHE A 12 13.31 3.65 -11.48
C PHE A 12 14.55 4.29 -12.10
N GLN A 13 14.40 5.18 -13.10
CA GLN A 13 15.51 6.01 -13.56
C GLN A 13 16.06 6.91 -12.44
N ARG A 14 15.18 7.56 -11.67
CA ARG A 14 15.60 8.37 -10.50
C ARG A 14 16.23 7.50 -9.42
N ALA A 15 15.60 6.37 -9.07
CA ALA A 15 16.14 5.44 -8.08
C ALA A 15 17.54 4.92 -8.45
N ARG A 16 17.81 4.68 -9.74
CA ARG A 16 19.13 4.27 -10.26
C ARG A 16 20.20 5.35 -10.09
N LEU A 17 19.83 6.62 -10.21
CA LEU A 17 20.74 7.75 -10.01
C LEU A 17 21.10 7.91 -8.52
N GLU A 18 20.12 7.70 -7.64
CA GLU A 18 20.32 7.79 -6.19
C GLU A 18 21.07 6.59 -5.60
N LYS A 19 20.87 5.39 -6.16
CA LYS A 19 21.49 4.13 -5.70
C LYS A 19 22.07 3.33 -6.88
N PRO A 20 23.24 3.74 -7.41
CA PRO A 20 23.86 3.05 -8.54
C PRO A 20 24.13 1.57 -8.24
N GLY A 21 23.81 0.70 -9.20
CA GLY A 21 24.05 -0.75 -9.11
C GLY A 21 23.07 -1.54 -8.24
N GLN A 22 22.19 -0.89 -7.48
CA GLN A 22 21.19 -1.58 -6.63
C GLN A 22 19.84 -1.80 -7.32
N VAL A 23 19.58 -1.14 -8.45
CA VAL A 23 18.30 -1.20 -9.17
C VAL A 23 18.50 -1.87 -10.51
N ASP A 24 17.81 -2.99 -10.72
CA ASP A 24 17.81 -3.74 -11.98
C ASP A 24 17.32 -2.85 -13.14
N PRO A 25 17.97 -2.88 -14.32
CA PRO A 25 17.53 -2.10 -15.49
C PRO A 25 16.07 -2.35 -15.91
N ARG A 26 15.54 -3.55 -15.62
CA ARG A 26 14.19 -4.02 -15.92
C ARG A 26 13.22 -3.86 -14.74
N ALA A 27 13.62 -3.21 -13.65
CA ALA A 27 12.76 -3.03 -12.48
C ALA A 27 11.39 -2.40 -12.81
N ALA A 28 11.33 -1.49 -13.78
CA ALA A 28 10.07 -0.91 -14.26
C ALA A 28 9.16 -1.94 -14.94
N GLU A 29 9.72 -2.87 -15.73
CA GLU A 29 8.99 -3.94 -16.38
C GLU A 29 8.46 -4.95 -15.34
N PHE A 30 9.33 -5.41 -14.44
CA PHE A 30 8.93 -6.34 -13.38
C PHE A 30 7.85 -5.77 -12.48
N THR A 31 7.98 -4.50 -12.10
CA THR A 31 6.97 -3.81 -11.28
C THR A 31 5.66 -3.66 -12.03
N LEU A 32 5.70 -3.36 -13.34
CA LEU A 32 4.49 -3.31 -14.15
C LEU A 32 3.79 -4.67 -14.22
N SER A 33 4.54 -5.74 -14.48
CA SER A 33 4.02 -7.11 -14.49
C SER A 33 3.39 -7.49 -13.15
N LEU A 34 4.04 -7.12 -12.04
CA LEU A 34 3.53 -7.35 -10.70
C LEU A 34 2.22 -6.59 -10.44
N LEU A 35 2.11 -5.32 -10.87
CA LEU A 35 0.87 -4.54 -10.75
C LEU A 35 -0.28 -5.12 -11.60
N ILE A 36 0.03 -5.62 -12.80
CA ILE A 36 -0.96 -6.30 -13.66
C ILE A 36 -1.46 -7.58 -12.97
N ALA A 37 -0.56 -8.39 -12.41
CA ALA A 37 -0.93 -9.61 -11.68
C ALA A 37 -1.85 -9.32 -10.48
N MET A 38 -1.63 -8.20 -9.78
CA MET A 38 -2.50 -7.78 -8.68
C MET A 38 -3.87 -7.29 -9.14
N TYR A 39 -3.91 -6.38 -10.12
CA TYR A 39 -5.07 -5.52 -10.37
C TYR A 39 -5.79 -5.74 -11.70
N ASP A 40 -5.22 -6.52 -12.62
CA ASP A 40 -5.79 -6.78 -13.94
C ASP A 40 -5.88 -8.29 -14.25
N ARG A 41 -6.40 -9.06 -13.29
CA ARG A 41 -6.52 -10.53 -13.40
C ARG A 41 -7.41 -10.99 -14.55
N SER A 42 -8.38 -10.18 -14.93
CA SER A 42 -9.30 -10.46 -16.03
C SER A 42 -8.75 -10.04 -17.40
N GLY A 43 -7.52 -9.52 -17.48
CA GLY A 43 -6.88 -9.14 -18.74
C GLY A 43 -7.55 -7.97 -19.46
N THR A 44 -8.11 -7.03 -18.71
CA THR A 44 -8.80 -5.85 -19.25
C THR A 44 -7.85 -4.81 -19.85
N GLY A 45 -6.55 -4.90 -19.58
CA GLY A 45 -5.54 -3.92 -19.98
C GLY A 45 -5.57 -2.65 -19.12
N PHE A 46 -6.24 -2.69 -17.96
CA PHE A 46 -6.48 -1.53 -17.12
C PHE A 46 -6.10 -1.78 -15.65
N VAL A 47 -5.26 -0.88 -15.12
CA VAL A 47 -4.95 -0.80 -13.69
C VAL A 47 -5.20 0.64 -13.26
N LYS A 48 -5.96 0.81 -12.18
CA LYS A 48 -6.22 2.13 -11.59
C LYS A 48 -4.91 2.71 -11.04
N ILE A 49 -4.62 3.96 -11.37
CA ILE A 49 -3.40 4.65 -10.91
C ILE A 49 -3.34 4.71 -9.38
N ARG A 50 -4.49 4.94 -8.71
CA ARG A 50 -4.57 4.99 -7.25
C ARG A 50 -4.23 3.63 -6.62
N SER A 51 -4.75 2.52 -7.16
CA SER A 51 -4.42 1.16 -6.70
C SER A 51 -2.94 0.84 -6.93
N ALA A 52 -2.39 1.21 -8.10
CA ALA A 52 -0.96 1.09 -8.37
C ALA A 52 -0.09 1.89 -7.39
N ALA A 53 -0.48 3.14 -7.08
CA ALA A 53 0.21 3.96 -6.09
C ALA A 53 0.14 3.33 -4.69
N ALA A 54 -1.01 2.81 -4.27
CA ALA A 54 -1.17 2.12 -3.00
C ALA A 54 -0.23 0.91 -2.88
N ALA A 55 -0.11 0.09 -3.93
CA ALA A 55 0.84 -1.03 -3.94
C ALA A 55 2.30 -0.55 -3.87
N LEU A 56 2.68 0.46 -4.64
CA LEU A 56 4.04 1.02 -4.61
C LEU A 56 4.39 1.61 -3.24
N ILE A 57 3.46 2.30 -2.59
CA ILE A 57 3.64 2.82 -1.22
C ILE A 57 3.78 1.65 -0.23
N ALA A 58 2.91 0.64 -0.32
CA ALA A 58 2.93 -0.48 0.60
C ALA A 58 4.24 -1.28 0.51
N LEU A 59 4.76 -1.46 -0.71
CA LEU A 59 6.00 -2.18 -1.00
C LEU A 59 7.26 -1.30 -0.98
N SER A 60 7.15 -0.01 -0.66
CA SER A 60 8.32 0.87 -0.56
C SER A 60 9.20 0.53 0.64
N GLY A 61 10.45 1.02 0.63
CA GLY A 61 11.37 0.91 1.77
C GLY A 61 11.11 1.90 2.91
N ASP A 62 9.98 2.63 2.90
CA ASP A 62 9.69 3.65 3.91
C ASP A 62 9.23 3.07 5.26
N THR A 63 9.23 3.93 6.28
CA THR A 63 8.64 3.62 7.59
C THR A 63 7.14 3.36 7.48
N LEU A 64 6.59 2.52 8.37
CA LEU A 64 5.13 2.27 8.41
C LEU A 64 4.32 3.55 8.55
N LEU A 65 4.77 4.50 9.38
CA LEU A 65 4.07 5.77 9.55
C LEU A 65 4.03 6.59 8.26
N ALA A 66 5.13 6.65 7.51
CA ALA A 66 5.17 7.33 6.22
C ALA A 66 4.21 6.68 5.20
N LYS A 67 4.17 5.33 5.16
CA LYS A 67 3.23 4.58 4.33
C LYS A 67 1.77 4.91 4.69
N TYR A 68 1.44 4.91 5.98
CA TYR A 68 0.09 5.22 6.45
C TYR A 68 -0.33 6.64 6.10
N ARG A 69 0.55 7.64 6.30
CA ARG A 69 0.26 9.03 5.88
C ARG A 69 0.06 9.14 4.38
N ALA A 70 0.88 8.45 3.59
CA ALA A 70 0.73 8.44 2.14
C ALA A 70 -0.62 7.81 1.71
N PHE A 71 -1.06 6.71 2.34
CA PHE A 71 -2.39 6.16 2.08
C PHE A 71 -3.50 7.15 2.36
N PHE A 72 -3.41 7.88 3.47
CA PHE A 72 -4.37 8.93 3.79
C PHE A 72 -4.38 9.99 2.70
N GLN A 73 -3.23 10.54 2.31
CA GLN A 73 -3.11 11.57 1.28
C GLN A 73 -3.67 11.13 -0.09
N PHE A 74 -3.52 9.86 -0.47
CA PHE A 74 -4.00 9.34 -1.76
C PHE A 74 -5.50 9.00 -1.81
N TYR A 75 -6.12 8.75 -0.65
CA TYR A 75 -7.54 8.34 -0.57
C TYR A 75 -8.45 9.37 0.10
N ALA A 76 -7.88 10.32 0.84
CA ALA A 76 -8.64 11.43 1.40
C ALA A 76 -9.14 12.36 0.30
N VAL A 77 -10.30 12.95 0.56
CA VAL A 77 -10.89 14.01 -0.24
C VAL A 77 -10.77 15.33 0.53
N PRO A 78 -10.54 16.45 -0.17
CA PRO A 78 -10.53 17.75 0.49
C PRO A 78 -11.94 18.13 0.96
N ASP A 79 -12.03 18.63 2.19
CA ASP A 79 -13.21 19.26 2.78
C ASP A 79 -12.78 20.59 3.42
N GLY A 80 -12.93 21.67 2.66
CA GLY A 80 -12.39 22.98 3.01
C GLY A 80 -10.87 22.96 3.16
N LYS A 81 -10.37 23.22 4.38
CA LYS A 81 -8.93 23.22 4.70
C LYS A 81 -8.42 21.89 5.24
N VAL A 82 -9.29 20.90 5.41
CA VAL A 82 -8.97 19.61 6.01
C VAL A 82 -9.11 18.53 4.95
N ALA A 83 -8.28 17.49 5.02
CA ALA A 83 -8.44 16.28 4.23
C ALA A 83 -9.18 15.24 5.07
N LEU A 84 -10.17 14.57 4.49
CA LEU A 84 -11.02 13.60 5.16
C LEU A 84 -11.11 12.31 4.35
N ILE A 85 -11.14 11.15 5.01
CA ILE A 85 -11.41 9.88 4.34
C ILE A 85 -12.83 9.41 4.65
N THR A 86 -13.58 9.08 3.62
CA THR A 86 -14.93 8.50 3.74
C THR A 86 -14.87 7.00 3.99
N CYS A 87 -15.96 6.42 4.48
CA CYS A 87 -16.10 4.97 4.61
C CYS A 87 -15.87 4.23 3.26
N SER A 88 -16.37 4.80 2.15
CA SER A 88 -16.15 4.24 0.81
C SER A 88 -14.70 4.34 0.31
N ALA A 89 -14.00 5.43 0.66
CA ALA A 89 -12.59 5.60 0.33
C ALA A 89 -11.72 4.63 1.13
N LEU A 90 -11.98 4.45 2.43
CA LEU A 90 -11.30 3.45 3.26
C LEU A 90 -11.52 2.03 2.71
N ARG A 91 -12.77 1.66 2.40
CA ARG A 91 -13.08 0.35 1.80
C ARG A 91 -12.33 0.13 0.50
N SER A 92 -12.21 1.17 -0.33
CA SER A 92 -11.45 1.12 -1.59
C SER A 92 -9.97 0.87 -1.32
N LEU A 93 -9.36 1.59 -0.37
CA LEU A 93 -7.97 1.39 0.05
C LEU A 93 -7.73 -0.04 0.54
N LEU A 94 -8.57 -0.55 1.43
CA LEU A 94 -8.44 -1.89 1.98
C LEU A 94 -8.59 -2.97 0.89
N THR A 95 -9.54 -2.77 -0.03
CA THR A 95 -9.71 -3.65 -1.20
C THR A 95 -8.47 -3.66 -2.10
N ASP A 96 -7.90 -2.47 -2.36
CA ASP A 96 -6.71 -2.32 -3.19
C ASP A 96 -5.48 -2.96 -2.52
N LEU A 97 -5.30 -2.75 -1.22
CA LEU A 97 -4.19 -3.35 -0.46
C LEU A 97 -4.31 -4.87 -0.32
N ASN A 98 -5.54 -5.39 -0.21
CA ASN A 98 -5.78 -6.83 -0.11
C ASN A 98 -5.39 -7.61 -1.38
N GLN A 99 -5.25 -6.92 -2.54
CA GLN A 99 -4.76 -7.57 -3.77
C GLN A 99 -3.28 -7.96 -3.69
N ILE A 100 -2.51 -7.36 -2.80
CA ILE A 100 -1.08 -7.62 -2.63
C ILE A 100 -0.85 -9.01 -2.02
N PRO A 101 -1.34 -9.35 -0.81
CA PRO A 101 -1.18 -10.71 -0.27
C PRO A 101 -1.95 -11.76 -1.10
N ALA A 102 -2.96 -11.35 -1.86
CA ALA A 102 -3.71 -12.25 -2.73
C ALA A 102 -2.85 -12.90 -3.83
N ILE A 103 -1.76 -12.27 -4.29
CA ILE A 103 -0.87 -12.88 -5.30
C ILE A 103 -0.10 -14.08 -4.77
N VAL A 104 -0.01 -14.24 -3.44
CA VAL A 104 0.60 -15.38 -2.76
C VAL A 104 -0.44 -16.27 -2.06
N GLY A 105 -1.73 -16.07 -2.34
CA GLY A 105 -2.81 -16.87 -1.76
C GLY A 105 -3.22 -16.49 -0.33
N GLU A 106 -2.75 -15.34 0.18
CA GLU A 106 -2.99 -14.90 1.57
C GLU A 106 -4.00 -13.75 1.69
N SER A 107 -4.91 -13.63 0.71
CA SER A 107 -5.95 -12.59 0.74
C SER A 107 -6.90 -12.74 1.94
N CYS A 108 -7.35 -11.62 2.51
CA CYS A 108 -8.52 -11.60 3.37
C CYS A 108 -9.82 -11.71 2.55
N THR A 109 -10.88 -12.23 3.16
CA THR A 109 -12.21 -12.27 2.55
C THR A 109 -12.80 -10.88 2.37
N LEU A 110 -13.83 -10.73 1.51
CA LEU A 110 -14.57 -9.48 1.38
C LEU A 110 -15.20 -9.04 2.72
N SER A 111 -15.74 -10.00 3.47
CA SER A 111 -16.30 -9.74 4.80
C SER A 111 -15.28 -9.15 5.77
N CYS A 112 -14.03 -9.59 5.73
CA CYS A 112 -12.95 -9.03 6.52
C CYS A 112 -12.68 -7.55 6.21
N VAL A 113 -12.74 -7.16 4.93
CA VAL A 113 -12.63 -5.74 4.53
C VAL A 113 -13.81 -4.91 5.05
N GLU A 114 -15.02 -5.47 4.99
CA GLU A 114 -16.24 -4.80 5.48
C GLU A 114 -16.20 -4.61 7.00
N THR A 115 -15.85 -5.66 7.75
CA THR A 115 -15.68 -5.59 9.21
C THR A 115 -14.62 -4.57 9.59
N ALA A 116 -13.44 -4.61 8.95
CA ALA A 116 -12.39 -3.64 9.22
C ALA A 116 -12.81 -2.19 8.93
N THR A 117 -13.58 -1.98 7.86
CA THR A 117 -14.14 -0.66 7.54
C THR A 117 -15.11 -0.20 8.62
N HIS A 118 -16.02 -1.08 9.07
CA HIS A 118 -16.96 -0.80 10.15
C HIS A 118 -16.22 -0.47 11.47
N ASP A 119 -15.21 -1.26 11.83
CA ASP A 119 -14.43 -1.08 13.05
C ASP A 119 -13.69 0.25 13.08
N CYS A 120 -13.15 0.70 11.94
CA CYS A 120 -12.49 2.00 11.82
C CYS A 120 -13.44 3.17 12.13
N PHE A 121 -14.70 3.05 11.68
CA PHE A 121 -15.76 4.05 11.84
C PHE A 121 -16.60 3.84 13.11
N HIS A 122 -16.27 2.85 13.95
CA HIS A 122 -16.98 2.63 15.20
C HIS A 122 -16.89 3.86 16.11
N GLY A 123 -18.06 4.35 16.56
CA GLY A 123 -18.18 5.56 17.38
C GLY A 123 -17.97 6.88 16.63
N VAL A 124 -17.85 6.85 15.30
CA VAL A 124 -17.76 8.07 14.47
C VAL A 124 -19.18 8.49 14.07
N LEU A 125 -19.59 9.69 14.48
CA LEU A 125 -20.92 10.23 14.17
C LEU A 125 -21.01 10.78 12.74
N THR A 126 -19.87 11.11 12.15
CA THR A 126 -19.73 11.62 10.77
C THR A 126 -19.48 10.47 9.78
N SER A 127 -19.78 10.71 8.50
CA SER A 127 -19.48 9.74 7.41
C SER A 127 -18.01 9.77 6.96
N THR A 128 -17.16 10.50 7.69
CA THR A 128 -15.76 10.79 7.39
C THR A 128 -14.90 10.78 8.66
N ILE A 129 -13.61 10.52 8.51
CA ILE A 129 -12.60 10.62 9.58
C ILE A 129 -11.39 11.45 9.14
N VAL A 130 -10.75 12.11 10.10
CA VAL A 130 -9.49 12.85 9.94
C VAL A 130 -8.26 11.93 9.99
N GLU A 131 -7.09 12.48 9.64
CA GLU A 131 -5.82 11.73 9.59
C GLU A 131 -5.50 11.08 10.94
N GLU A 132 -5.72 11.77 12.05
CA GLU A 132 -5.37 11.29 13.39
C GLU A 132 -6.12 9.99 13.75
N LYS A 133 -7.43 9.93 13.48
CA LYS A 133 -8.25 8.73 13.71
C LYS A 133 -7.83 7.59 12.78
N PHE A 134 -7.57 7.89 11.51
CA PHE A 134 -7.11 6.91 10.52
C PHE A 134 -5.76 6.29 10.92
N LEU A 135 -4.78 7.12 11.30
CA LEU A 135 -3.47 6.66 11.75
C LEU A 135 -3.56 5.88 13.08
N SER A 136 -4.41 6.33 14.01
CA SER A 136 -4.63 5.61 15.27
C SER A 136 -5.19 4.22 15.03
N TRP A 137 -6.14 4.07 14.10
CA TRP A 137 -6.71 2.78 13.75
C TRP A 137 -5.69 1.87 13.05
N LEU A 138 -4.88 2.38 12.13
CA LEU A 138 -3.83 1.56 11.50
C LEU A 138 -2.77 1.07 12.51
N ARG A 139 -2.46 1.88 13.53
CA ARG A 139 -1.53 1.50 14.61
C ARG A 139 -2.07 0.43 15.54
N SER A 140 -3.39 0.20 15.59
CA SER A 140 -3.95 -0.96 16.30
C SER A 140 -3.82 -2.26 15.50
N GLU A 141 -3.09 -2.25 14.38
CA GLU A 141 -2.79 -3.40 13.52
C GLU A 141 -4.04 -4.22 13.13
N PRO A 142 -5.00 -3.63 12.40
CA PRO A 142 -6.23 -4.32 12.02
C PRO A 142 -5.89 -5.57 11.20
N ALA A 143 -6.60 -6.68 11.46
CA ALA A 143 -6.28 -8.00 10.91
C ALA A 143 -6.09 -8.01 9.39
N VAL A 144 -6.94 -7.26 8.66
CA VAL A 144 -6.89 -7.11 7.20
C VAL A 144 -5.56 -6.54 6.66
N LEU A 145 -4.77 -5.86 7.51
CA LEU A 145 -3.50 -5.24 7.14
C LEU A 145 -2.30 -5.79 7.92
N LEU A 146 -2.43 -6.87 8.69
CA LEU A 146 -1.32 -7.44 9.49
C LEU A 146 -0.08 -7.85 8.66
N TRP A 147 -0.28 -8.16 7.38
CA TRP A 147 0.80 -8.47 6.45
C TRP A 147 1.75 -7.27 6.28
N LEU A 148 1.24 -6.03 6.27
CA LEU A 148 2.03 -4.84 5.99
C LEU A 148 3.08 -4.52 7.08
N PRO A 149 2.74 -4.45 8.39
CA PRO A 149 3.74 -4.30 9.44
C PRO A 149 4.64 -5.53 9.55
N THR A 150 4.15 -6.73 9.22
CA THR A 150 4.98 -7.94 9.17
C THR A 150 6.05 -7.85 8.08
N CYS A 151 5.67 -7.49 6.85
CA CYS A 151 6.62 -7.25 5.76
C CYS A 151 7.64 -6.17 6.13
N TYR A 152 7.20 -5.06 6.73
CA TYR A 152 8.12 -4.02 7.19
C TYR A 152 9.13 -4.54 8.21
N ARG A 153 8.69 -5.32 9.21
CA ARG A 153 9.59 -5.93 10.20
C ARG A 153 10.60 -6.86 9.55
N LEU A 154 10.17 -7.71 8.61
CA LEU A 154 11.05 -8.62 7.87
C LEU A 154 12.14 -7.86 7.10
N SER A 155 11.75 -6.83 6.33
CA SER A 155 12.70 -6.00 5.59
C SER A 155 13.64 -5.20 6.51
N ALA A 156 13.15 -4.73 7.66
CA ALA A 156 13.98 -4.03 8.64
C ALA A 156 15.02 -4.97 9.27
N THR A 157 14.66 -6.24 9.52
CA THR A 157 15.59 -7.24 10.08
C THR A 157 16.63 -7.74 9.09
N GLU A 158 16.34 -7.74 7.79
CA GLU A 158 17.31 -8.10 6.73
C GLU A 158 18.53 -7.18 6.74
N MET A 159 18.33 -5.92 7.13
CA MET A 159 19.39 -4.91 7.24
C MET A 159 20.19 -5.00 8.55
N VAL A 160 19.85 -5.91 9.46
CA VAL A 160 20.53 -6.08 10.75
C VAL A 160 21.59 -7.18 10.64
N SER A 161 22.85 -6.77 10.51
CA SER A 161 23.99 -7.67 10.68
C SER A 161 24.20 -7.98 12.16
N HIS A 162 23.70 -9.12 12.64
CA HIS A 162 24.04 -9.60 13.97
C HIS A 162 25.49 -10.11 14.00
N ARG A 163 26.27 -9.76 15.04
CA ARG A 163 27.63 -10.30 15.27
C ARG A 163 27.65 -11.78 15.68
N ALA A 164 26.49 -12.45 15.74
CA ALA A 164 26.40 -13.86 16.04
C ALA A 164 26.23 -14.65 14.72
N ARG A 165 27.07 -15.68 14.51
CA ARG A 165 26.85 -16.68 13.47
C ARG A 165 25.63 -17.52 13.85
N CYS A 166 24.55 -17.41 13.10
CA CYS A 166 23.50 -18.43 13.13
C CYS A 166 24.07 -19.74 12.56
N ARG A 167 23.91 -20.84 13.31
CA ARG A 167 24.22 -22.20 12.85
C ARG A 167 23.02 -22.77 12.10
#